data_AF-A0A962X5T4-F1
#
_entry.id   AF-A0A962X5T4-F1
#
_cell.length_a   1.000
_cell.length_b   1.000
_cell.length_c   1.000
_cell.angle_alpha   90.00
_cell.angle_beta   90.00
_cell.angle_gamma   90.00
#
_symmetry.space_group_name_H-M   'P 1'
#
loop_
_entity.id
_entity.type
_entity.pdbx_description
1 polymer ?
#
loop_
_entity_poly.entity_id
_entity_poly.type
_entity_poly.pdbx_seq_one_letter_code
_entity_poly.pdbx_strand_id
1 'polypeptide(L)'
;RTFGKGSVQTILPLGNGAAVKLTTARYYTPSGRSIQAEGIKPDIELKSLKVADDSADAALIKEADLTGHLQNDGGNGAAPATDDAEPPLPSIPQTTVGSDSELAKDDYQLYEALNMLKGMTLLQGRSVSPQSPLPEGGRKG
;
A
#
# COMPACT_ATOMS: atom_id res chain seq x y z
N ARG A 1 5.83 -3.12 2.07
CA ARG A 1 6.18 -2.03 3.01
C ARG A 1 7.54 -1.46 2.64
N THR A 2 7.77 -0.15 2.80
CA THR A 2 9.09 0.47 2.51
C THR A 2 10.12 0.27 3.63
N PHE A 3 11.38 0.66 3.39
CA PHE A 3 12.52 0.48 4.31
C PHE A 3 12.33 1.10 5.70
N GLY A 4 11.75 2.30 5.80
CA GLY A 4 11.50 2.96 7.08
C GLY A 4 12.59 3.91 7.58
N LYS A 5 13.32 4.58 6.69
CA LYS A 5 14.19 5.71 7.09
C LYS A 5 13.36 6.98 7.18
N GLY A 6 13.16 7.49 8.39
CA GLY A 6 12.36 8.66 8.71
C GLY A 6 13.12 9.73 9.47
N SER A 7 14.43 9.85 9.31
CA SER A 7 15.28 10.81 10.04
C SER A 7 16.17 11.65 9.12
N VAL A 8 16.46 12.88 9.53
CA VAL A 8 17.37 13.82 8.87
C VAL A 8 18.66 13.94 9.67
N GLN A 9 19.80 13.89 8.98
CA GLN A 9 21.12 14.02 9.59
C GLN A 9 21.84 15.26 9.08
N THR A 10 22.45 16.01 9.99
CA THR A 10 23.27 17.20 9.70
C THR A 10 24.71 16.92 10.08
N ILE A 11 25.66 17.39 9.27
CA ILE A 11 27.09 17.28 9.55
C ILE A 11 27.57 18.60 10.15
N LEU A 12 28.09 18.54 11.37
CA LEU A 12 28.66 19.68 12.08
C LEU A 12 30.19 19.56 12.05
N PRO A 13 30.91 20.40 11.29
CA PRO A 13 32.37 20.38 11.27
C PRO A 13 32.94 20.84 12.62
N LEU A 14 34.03 20.21 13.03
CA LEU A 14 34.83 20.55 14.19
C LEU A 14 36.09 21.28 13.71
N GLY A 15 36.58 22.26 14.49
CA GLY A 15 37.70 23.13 14.10
C GLY A 15 39.05 22.42 13.90
N ASN A 16 39.14 21.14 14.23
CA ASN A 16 40.30 20.27 14.04
C ASN A 16 40.21 19.40 12.76
N GLY A 17 39.25 19.65 11.87
CA GLY A 17 39.03 18.88 10.64
C GLY A 17 38.20 17.61 10.83
N ALA A 18 37.76 17.29 12.05
CA ALA A 18 36.77 16.25 12.31
C ALA A 18 35.34 16.78 12.07
N ALA A 19 34.33 15.91 12.10
CA ALA A 19 32.93 16.33 12.03
C ALA A 19 32.02 15.37 12.80
N VAL A 20 30.91 15.90 13.31
CA VAL A 20 29.87 15.12 14.01
C VAL A 20 28.64 15.03 13.11
N LYS A 21 28.15 13.82 12.89
CA LYS A 21 26.87 13.58 12.20
C LYS A 21 25.78 13.43 13.24
N LEU A 22 24.82 14.35 13.25
CA LEU A 22 23.75 14.41 14.24
C LEU A 22 22.39 14.27 13.57
N THR A 23 21.50 13.44 14.13
CA THR A 23 20.10 13.41 13.73
C THR A 23 19.39 14.62 14.30
N THR A 24 18.82 15.47 13.44
CA THR A 24 18.24 16.77 13.82
C THR A 24 16.73 16.82 13.71
N ALA A 25 16.13 15.91 12.93
CA ALA A 25 14.68 15.86 12.73
C ALA A 25 14.19 14.46 12.36
N ARG A 26 12.88 14.27 12.46
CA ARG A 26 12.14 13.09 11.99
C ARG A 26 11.01 13.47 11.04
N TYR A 27 10.66 12.57 10.13
CA TYR A 27 9.54 12.69 9.21
C TYR A 27 8.31 11.96 9.75
N TYR A 28 7.17 12.64 9.66
CA TYR A 28 5.87 12.13 10.06
C TYR A 28 4.89 12.23 8.88
N THR A 29 3.95 11.29 8.81
CA THR A 29 2.80 11.42 7.92
C THR A 29 1.88 12.57 8.38
N PRO A 30 0.99 13.09 7.52
CA PRO A 30 0.01 14.10 7.93
C PRO A 30 -0.87 13.68 9.12
N SER A 31 -1.09 12.37 9.29
CA SER A 31 -1.79 11.77 10.43
C SER A 31 -0.94 11.68 11.72
N GLY A 32 0.30 12.16 11.71
CA GLY A 32 1.19 12.17 12.87
C GLY A 32 1.94 10.86 13.14
N ARG A 33 1.92 9.90 12.21
CA ARG A 33 2.66 8.63 12.34
C ARG A 33 4.12 8.80 11.89
N SER A 34 5.06 8.33 12.71
CA SER A 34 6.50 8.32 12.35
C SER A 34 6.79 7.22 11.32
N ILE A 35 7.61 7.55 10.32
CA ILE A 35 8.02 6.59 9.27
C ILE A 35 9.30 5.84 9.68
N GLN A 36 10.04 6.36 10.67
CA GLN A 36 11.27 5.75 11.18
C GLN A 36 10.98 4.34 11.73
N ALA A 37 11.81 3.34 11.40
CA ALA A 37 11.69 1.92 11.75
C ALA A 37 10.43 1.19 11.23
N GLU A 38 9.37 1.91 10.85
CA GLU A 38 8.10 1.34 10.40
C GLU A 38 7.99 1.30 8.86
N GLY A 39 8.37 2.38 8.18
CA GLY A 39 8.14 2.54 6.75
C GLY A 39 6.68 2.85 6.39
N ILE A 40 6.40 2.87 5.10
CA ILE A 40 5.05 3.08 4.55
C ILE A 40 4.50 1.74 4.10
N LYS A 41 3.28 1.41 4.57
CA LYS A 41 2.49 0.29 4.08
C LYS A 41 1.83 0.72 2.75
N PRO A 42 1.96 -0.04 1.66
CA PRO A 42 1.24 0.26 0.44
C PRO A 42 -0.26 0.00 0.65
N ASP A 43 -1.11 0.73 -0.06
CA ASP A 43 -2.57 0.55 0.04
C ASP A 43 -3.01 -0.77 -0.61
N ILE A 44 -2.27 -1.22 -1.62
CA ILE A 44 -2.49 -2.48 -2.34
C ILE A 44 -1.19 -3.28 -2.25
N GLU A 45 -1.25 -4.42 -1.57
CA GLU A 45 -0.10 -5.33 -1.47
C GLU A 45 -0.11 -6.29 -2.67
N LEU A 46 0.97 -6.26 -3.44
CA LEU A 46 1.20 -7.19 -4.54
C LEU A 46 2.25 -8.22 -4.16
N LYS A 47 2.01 -9.48 -4.51
CA LYS A 47 3.04 -10.52 -4.38
C LYS A 47 4.09 -10.30 -5.46
N SER A 48 5.37 -10.34 -5.07
CA SER A 48 6.48 -10.24 -6.02
C SER A 48 6.61 -11.54 -6.82
N LEU A 49 5.87 -11.65 -7.91
CA LEU A 49 5.96 -12.75 -8.87
C LEU A 49 7.17 -12.56 -9.81
N LYS A 50 8.39 -12.52 -9.27
CA LYS A 50 9.56 -12.83 -10.10
C LYS A 50 9.68 -14.35 -10.14
N VAL A 51 9.21 -14.93 -11.25
CA VAL A 51 9.33 -16.35 -11.57
C VAL A 51 10.78 -16.65 -11.93
N ALA A 52 11.67 -16.72 -10.94
CA ALA A 52 12.96 -17.40 -11.02
C ALA A 52 13.53 -17.58 -9.60
N ASP A 53 13.60 -18.85 -9.22
CA ASP A 53 14.21 -19.46 -8.04
C ASP A 53 13.61 -19.15 -6.66
N ASP A 54 13.14 -20.25 -6.05
CA ASP A 54 12.74 -20.44 -4.66
C ASP A 54 13.86 -20.18 -3.63
N SER A 55 14.67 -19.14 -3.83
CA SER A 55 15.49 -18.59 -2.76
C SER A 55 14.60 -17.62 -1.99
N ALA A 56 14.00 -18.15 -0.91
CA ALA A 56 13.42 -17.47 0.24
C ALA A 56 13.20 -15.97 0.05
N ASP A 57 11.93 -15.52 0.07
CA ASP A 57 11.49 -14.14 0.34
C ASP A 57 12.70 -13.30 0.71
N ALA A 58 13.35 -12.67 -0.28
CA ALA A 58 14.61 -11.99 -0.03
C ALA A 58 14.28 -10.90 0.97
N ALA A 59 14.50 -11.20 2.25
CA ALA A 59 13.83 -10.51 3.33
C ALA A 59 14.28 -9.08 3.23
N LEU A 60 13.39 -8.22 2.72
CA LEU A 60 13.73 -6.85 2.41
C LEU A 60 14.16 -6.24 3.74
N ILE A 61 15.47 -6.03 3.91
CA ILE A 61 16.06 -5.56 5.16
C ILE A 61 15.40 -4.23 5.47
N LYS A 62 14.86 -4.08 6.68
CA LYS A 62 14.22 -2.84 7.12
C LYS A 62 15.19 -2.03 7.96
N GLU A 63 14.86 -0.75 8.16
CA GLU A 63 15.64 0.12 9.03
C GLU A 63 15.71 -0.42 10.46
N ALA A 64 14.60 -0.95 10.97
CA ALA A 64 14.51 -1.56 12.29
C ALA A 64 15.40 -2.80 12.48
N ASP A 65 15.75 -3.49 11.39
CA ASP A 65 16.57 -4.71 11.44
C ASP A 65 18.07 -4.38 11.52
N LEU A 66 18.46 -3.11 11.31
CA LEU A 66 19.85 -2.69 11.36
C LEU A 66 20.34 -2.45 12.79
N THR A 67 21.59 -2.82 13.04
CA THR A 67 22.28 -2.49 14.29
C THR A 67 22.43 -0.98 14.43
N GLY A 68 22.03 -0.43 15.57
CA GLY A 68 22.08 1.01 15.82
C GLY A 68 20.97 1.82 15.16
N HIS A 69 19.88 1.18 14.73
CA HIS A 69 18.66 1.86 14.30
C HIS A 69 18.09 2.74 15.42
N LEU A 70 17.40 3.81 15.02
CA LEU A 70 16.75 4.69 15.99
C LEU A 70 15.34 4.17 16.28
N GLN A 71 15.01 3.95 17.55
CA GLN A 71 13.64 3.63 17.95
C GLN A 71 12.71 4.83 17.73
N ASN A 72 11.40 4.53 17.63
CA ASN A 72 10.36 5.55 17.61
C ASN A 72 10.04 6.03 19.02
N ASP A 73 10.04 7.35 19.22
CA ASP A 73 9.92 8.00 20.53
C ASP A 73 8.47 8.05 21.08
N GLY A 74 7.58 7.18 20.62
CA GLY A 74 6.20 7.10 21.12
C GLY A 74 5.26 8.17 20.55
N GLY A 75 4.61 7.85 19.42
CA GLY A 75 3.40 8.53 18.97
C GLY A 75 2.29 7.50 18.85
N ASN A 76 1.46 7.38 19.90
CA ASN A 76 0.23 6.60 19.97
C ASN A 76 0.15 5.43 18.98
N GLY A 77 0.94 4.38 19.23
CA GLY A 77 0.84 3.13 18.51
C GLY A 77 -0.50 2.49 18.83
N ALA A 78 -1.54 2.82 18.05
CA ALA A 78 -2.61 1.88 17.84
C ALA A 78 -1.92 0.56 17.44
N ALA A 79 -2.03 -0.43 18.32
CA ALA A 79 -1.46 -1.74 18.13
C ALA A 79 -1.75 -2.23 16.71
N PRO A 80 -0.84 -2.98 16.07
CA PRO A 80 -1.16 -3.63 14.81
C PRO A 80 -2.42 -4.46 15.07
N ALA A 81 -3.49 -4.16 14.34
CA ALA A 81 -4.66 -5.02 14.30
C ALA A 81 -4.20 -6.37 13.76
N THR A 82 -3.93 -7.29 14.68
CA THR A 82 -3.96 -8.73 14.44
C THR A 82 -5.43 -9.09 14.41
N ASP A 83 -5.97 -9.25 13.22
CA ASP A 83 -7.07 -10.16 12.86
C ASP A 83 -7.56 -9.74 11.47
N ASP A 84 -7.39 -10.61 10.49
CA ASP A 84 -8.50 -11.46 10.08
C ASP A 84 -8.05 -12.38 8.94
N ALA A 85 -8.41 -13.65 9.09
CA ALA A 85 -8.30 -14.65 8.05
C ALA A 85 -8.97 -14.16 6.77
N GLU A 86 -8.25 -14.27 5.67
CA GLU A 86 -8.70 -13.88 4.33
C GLU A 86 -9.95 -14.72 3.95
N PRO A 87 -11.14 -14.11 3.75
CA PRO A 87 -12.24 -14.83 3.11
C PRO A 87 -11.87 -15.10 1.65
N PRO A 88 -12.27 -16.25 1.07
CA PRO A 88 -11.87 -16.62 -0.28
C PRO A 88 -12.37 -15.60 -1.30
N LEU A 89 -11.45 -15.14 -2.15
CA LEU A 89 -11.70 -14.21 -3.25
C LEU A 89 -12.77 -14.77 -4.21
N PRO A 90 -13.75 -13.95 -4.66
CA PRO A 90 -14.65 -14.35 -5.73
C PRO A 90 -13.91 -14.40 -7.07
N SER A 91 -13.99 -15.54 -7.75
CA SER A 91 -13.45 -15.74 -9.10
C SER A 91 -14.13 -14.80 -10.11
N ILE A 92 -13.38 -13.85 -10.65
CA ILE A 92 -13.83 -12.95 -11.71
C ILE A 92 -13.81 -13.72 -13.05
N PRO A 93 -14.86 -13.69 -13.88
CA PRO A 93 -14.87 -14.38 -15.16
C PRO A 93 -13.80 -13.80 -16.11
N GLN A 94 -12.86 -14.65 -16.51
CA GLN A 94 -11.85 -14.32 -17.52
C GLN A 94 -12.53 -14.09 -18.87
N THR A 95 -12.55 -12.84 -19.33
CA THR A 95 -12.85 -12.53 -20.74
C THR A 95 -11.52 -12.21 -21.41
N THR A 96 -11.14 -13.09 -22.32
CA THR A 96 -9.89 -13.20 -23.07
C THR A 96 -9.71 -12.08 -24.10
N VAL A 97 -8.51 -11.45 -24.12
CA VAL A 97 -7.85 -11.01 -25.36
C VAL A 97 -6.33 -11.22 -25.19
N GLY A 98 -5.68 -11.84 -26.17
CA GLY A 98 -4.36 -12.49 -26.08
C GLY A 98 -3.13 -11.67 -25.72
N SER A 99 -3.26 -10.37 -25.39
CA SER A 99 -2.16 -9.50 -24.94
C SER A 99 -1.94 -9.51 -23.42
N ASP A 100 -3.00 -9.82 -22.65
CA ASP A 100 -3.02 -9.61 -21.20
C ASP A 100 -2.18 -10.65 -20.45
N SER A 101 -1.97 -11.84 -21.04
CA SER A 101 -1.12 -12.90 -20.47
C SER A 101 0.38 -12.64 -20.61
N GLU A 102 0.80 -11.84 -21.60
CA GLU A 102 2.21 -11.45 -21.77
C GLU A 102 2.53 -10.30 -20.80
N LEU A 103 1.64 -9.31 -20.69
CA LEU A 103 1.75 -8.23 -19.71
C LEU A 103 1.85 -8.75 -18.27
N ALA A 104 1.07 -9.77 -17.90
CA ALA A 104 1.14 -10.35 -16.55
C ALA A 104 2.52 -10.94 -16.22
N LYS A 105 3.29 -11.38 -17.22
CA LYS A 105 4.64 -11.92 -17.07
C LYS A 105 5.70 -10.83 -17.09
N ASP A 106 5.55 -9.86 -17.99
CA ASP A 106 6.52 -8.78 -18.19
C ASP A 106 6.41 -7.70 -17.11
N ASP A 107 5.18 -7.31 -16.75
CA ASP A 107 4.88 -6.31 -15.72
C ASP A 107 3.59 -6.67 -14.97
N TYR A 108 3.77 -7.50 -13.94
CA TYR A 108 2.68 -7.92 -13.06
C TYR A 108 1.99 -6.74 -12.36
N GLN A 109 2.71 -5.67 -12.05
CA GLN A 109 2.13 -4.51 -11.34
C GLN A 109 1.20 -3.72 -12.26
N LEU A 110 1.60 -3.51 -13.51
CA LEU A 110 0.75 -2.88 -14.52
C LEU A 110 -0.48 -3.72 -14.84
N TYR A 111 -0.31 -5.04 -14.94
CA TYR A 111 -1.41 -5.97 -15.18
C TYR A 111 -2.46 -5.91 -14.05
N GLU A 112 -2.04 -5.96 -12.79
CA GLU A 112 -2.94 -5.83 -11.65
C GLU A 112 -3.65 -4.46 -11.62
N ALA A 113 -2.94 -3.37 -11.90
CA ALA A 113 -3.54 -2.04 -11.99
C ALA A 113 -4.64 -1.97 -13.06
N LEU A 114 -4.41 -2.59 -14.22
CA LEU A 114 -5.40 -2.67 -15.30
C LEU A 114 -6.64 -3.48 -14.86
N ASN A 115 -6.45 -4.60 -14.17
CA ASN A 115 -7.55 -5.42 -13.66
C ASN A 115 -8.39 -4.65 -12.61
N MET A 116 -7.73 -3.95 -11.69
CA MET A 116 -8.43 -3.11 -10.71
C MET A 116 -9.22 -2.00 -11.38
N LEU A 117 -8.64 -1.32 -12.38
CA LEU A 117 -9.31 -0.27 -13.13
C LEU A 117 -10.52 -0.79 -13.92
N LYS A 118 -10.38 -1.94 -14.61
CA LYS A 118 -11.49 -2.62 -15.29
C LYS A 118 -12.61 -2.97 -14.28
N GLY A 119 -12.26 -3.48 -13.10
CA GLY A 119 -13.22 -3.75 -12.03
C GLY A 119 -13.97 -2.50 -11.54
N MET A 120 -13.25 -1.40 -11.31
CA MET A 120 -13.83 -0.14 -10.87
C MET A 120 -14.81 0.46 -11.89
N THR A 121 -14.46 0.44 -13.18
CA THR A 121 -15.33 0.98 -14.24
C THR A 121 -16.61 0.16 -14.41
N LEU A 122 -16.53 -1.16 -14.29
CA LEU A 122 -17.70 -2.05 -14.31
C LEU A 122 -18.65 -1.81 -13.11
N LEU A 123 -18.10 -1.54 -11.92
CA LEU A 123 -18.89 -1.21 -10.73
C LEU A 123 -19.56 0.17 -10.83
N GLN A 124 -18.87 1.16 -11.41
CA GLN A 124 -19.41 2.51 -11.62
C GLN A 124 -20.54 2.53 -12.65
N GLY A 125 -20.46 1.72 -13.72
CA GLY A 125 -21.50 1.62 -14.75
C GLY A 125 -22.83 1.01 -14.27
N ARG A 126 -22.91 0.52 -13.02
CA ARG A 126 -24.06 -0.18 -12.45
C ARG A 126 -24.80 0.62 -11.38
N SER A 127 -24.65 1.95 -11.34
CA SER A 127 -25.50 2.81 -10.52
C SER A 127 -26.96 2.73 -11.00
N VAL A 128 -27.76 1.93 -10.30
CA VAL A 128 -29.20 1.74 -10.49
C VAL A 128 -29.93 3.07 -10.26
N SER A 129 -30.63 3.55 -11.28
CA SER A 129 -31.64 4.60 -11.13
C SER A 129 -32.78 4.11 -10.24
N PRO A 130 -33.21 4.84 -9.19
CA PRO A 130 -34.47 4.54 -8.53
C PRO A 130 -35.60 4.88 -9.50
N GLN A 131 -36.21 3.86 -10.11
CA GLN A 131 -37.47 4.03 -10.83
C GLN A 131 -38.55 4.45 -9.83
N SER A 132 -39.09 5.66 -10.01
CA SER A 132 -40.30 6.10 -9.32
C SER A 132 -41.51 5.34 -9.88
N PRO A 133 -42.36 4.70 -9.06
CA PRO A 133 -43.66 4.27 -9.52
C PRO A 133 -44.62 5.48 -9.61
N LEU A 134 -45.35 5.55 -10.74
CA LEU A 134 -46.36 6.53 -11.13
C LEU A 134 -47.55 6.61 -10.15
N PRO A 135 -48.34 7.71 -10.16
CA PRO A 135 -49.44 7.92 -9.22
C PRO A 135 -50.63 7.00 -9.53
N GLU A 136 -51.06 6.21 -8.55
CA GLU A 136 -52.36 5.53 -8.62
C GLU A 136 -53.49 6.57 -8.52
N GLY A 137 -54.30 6.62 -9.58
CA GLY A 137 -55.50 7.44 -9.64
C GLY A 137 -56.54 6.99 -8.63
N GLY A 138 -56.77 7.82 -7.62
CA GLY A 138 -57.97 7.78 -6.78
C GLY A 138 -59.15 8.43 -7.51
N ARG A 139 -60.02 7.60 -8.08
CA ARG A 139 -61.36 7.99 -8.53
C ARG A 139 -62.31 8.14 -7.32
N LYS A 140 -63.15 9.18 -7.42
CA LYS A 140 -64.47 9.39 -6.81
C LYS A 140 -64.59 9.73 -5.32
N GLY A 141 -65.29 10.85 -5.10
CA GLY A 141 -65.91 11.33 -3.87
C GLY A 141 -66.57 12.66 -4.16
#